data_AF-A0A0C9ZP60-F1
#
_entry.id   AF-A0A0C9ZP60-F1
#
_cell.length_a   1.000
_cell.length_b   1.000
_cell.length_c   1.000
_cell.angle_alpha   90.00
_cell.angle_beta   90.00
_cell.angle_gamma   90.00
#
_symmetry.space_group_name_H-M   'P 1'
#
loop_
_entity.id
_entity.type
_entity.pdbx_description
1 polymer ?
#
loop_
_entity_poly.entity_id
_entity_poly.type
_entity_poly.pdbx_seq_one_letter_code
_entity_poly.pdbx_strand_id
1 'polypeptide(L)'
;MYPTIWLVGVLGVILCNVAGTNIGATILLTKIVNAAALPSHSARAAAIALAVASNIGAVSFTFSASLAGLLWKDILAQKKIFVKQREFAYRNCLPLLVMTVTGLAVVCAEMAVLYQSSGA
;
A
#
# COMPACT_ATOMS: atom_id res chain seq x y z
N MET A 1 16.61 6.98 3.02
CA MET A 1 15.27 7.58 2.84
C MET A 1 14.56 7.09 1.58
N TYR A 2 14.92 7.53 0.36
CA TYR A 2 14.21 7.14 -0.87
C TYR A 2 14.15 5.63 -1.13
N PRO A 3 15.26 4.86 -0.99
CA PRO A 3 15.18 3.40 -1.14
C PRO A 3 14.24 2.76 -0.12
N THR A 4 14.18 3.31 1.10
CA THR A 4 13.27 2.86 2.16
C THR A 4 11.81 3.08 1.79
N ILE A 5 11.47 4.24 1.19
CA ILE A 5 10.11 4.55 0.72
C ILE A 5 9.67 3.52 -0.31
N TRP A 6 10.49 3.27 -1.33
CA TRP A 6 10.17 2.32 -2.39
C TRP A 6 10.09 0.88 -1.87
N LEU A 7 11.03 0.46 -1.03
CA LEU A 7 11.05 -0.89 -0.46
C LEU A 7 9.81 -1.14 0.40
N VAL A 8 9.57 -0.29 1.40
CA VAL A 8 8.44 -0.45 2.33
C VAL A 8 7.11 -0.24 1.61
N GLY A 9 7.05 0.70 0.67
CA GLY A 9 5.86 0.99 -0.12
C GLY A 9 5.45 -0.17 -1.03
N VAL A 10 6.38 -0.70 -1.83
CA VAL A 10 6.10 -1.84 -2.72
C VAL A 10 5.76 -3.09 -1.91
N LEU A 11 6.50 -3.37 -0.83
CA LEU A 11 6.18 -4.47 0.07
C LEU A 11 4.79 -4.29 0.69
N GLY A 12 4.43 -3.07 1.09
CA GLY A 12 3.10 -2.74 1.61
C GLY A 12 1.98 -3.10 0.65
N VAL A 13 2.07 -2.64 -0.60
CA VAL A 13 1.06 -2.93 -1.63
C VAL A 13 0.94 -4.44 -1.90
N ILE A 14 2.07 -5.15 -2.00
CA ILE A 14 2.07 -6.60 -2.27
C ILE A 14 1.52 -7.39 -1.08
N LEU A 15 1.98 -7.12 0.14
CA LEU A 15 1.56 -7.86 1.34
C LEU A 15 0.08 -7.69 1.64
N CYS A 16 -0.54 -6.56 1.27
CA CYS A 16 -2.00 -6.38 1.43
C CYS A 16 -2.81 -7.47 0.70
N ASN A 17 -2.27 -8.02 -0.39
CA ASN A 17 -2.90 -9.12 -1.14
C ASN A 17 -2.67 -10.49 -0.49
N VAL A 18 -1.53 -10.67 0.19
CA VAL A 18 -1.09 -11.97 0.73
C VAL A 18 -1.55 -12.16 2.18
N ALA A 19 -1.52 -11.10 2.98
CA ALA A 19 -1.93 -11.09 4.38
C ALA A 19 -3.45 -11.06 4.58
N GLY A 20 -4.22 -11.09 3.48
CA GLY A 20 -5.68 -11.16 3.50
C GLY A 20 -6.39 -9.89 4.00
N THR A 21 -5.67 -8.82 4.31
CA THR A 21 -6.20 -7.48 4.61
C THR A 21 -5.07 -6.46 4.66
N ASN A 22 -5.36 -5.22 4.29
CA ASN A 22 -4.48 -4.07 4.51
C ASN A 22 -4.10 -3.86 5.99
N ILE A 23 -4.96 -4.23 6.95
CA ILE A 23 -4.68 -4.10 8.38
C ILE A 23 -3.53 -5.03 8.80
N GLY A 24 -3.63 -6.31 8.45
CA GLY A 24 -2.62 -7.33 8.79
C GLY A 24 -1.25 -7.01 8.18
N ALA A 25 -1.23 -6.60 6.91
CA ALA A 25 -0.02 -6.14 6.23
C ALA A 25 0.61 -4.93 6.93
N THR A 26 -0.21 -3.96 7.33
CA THR A 26 0.25 -2.75 8.03
C THR A 26 0.83 -3.09 9.39
N ILE A 27 0.18 -3.94 10.18
CA ILE A 27 0.69 -4.37 11.49
C ILE A 27 2.06 -5.04 11.34
N LEU A 28 2.18 -6.00 10.42
CA LEU A 28 3.42 -6.74 10.19
C LEU A 28 4.57 -5.80 9.78
N LEU A 29 4.35 -4.97 8.75
CA LEU A 29 5.39 -4.06 8.26
C LEU A 29 5.73 -2.96 9.27
N THR A 30 4.75 -2.48 10.05
CA THR A 30 5.03 -1.53 11.14
C THR A 30 5.95 -2.16 12.16
N LYS A 31 5.71 -3.42 12.57
CA LYS A 31 6.60 -4.12 13.51
C LYS A 31 8.00 -4.31 12.94
N ILE A 32 8.13 -4.68 11.67
CA ILE A 32 9.43 -4.85 10.99
C ILE A 32 10.20 -3.52 10.93
N VAL A 33 9.53 -2.42 10.51
CA VAL A 33 10.16 -1.09 10.41
C VAL A 33 10.63 -0.61 11.78
N ASN A 34 9.85 -0.83 12.84
CA ASN A 34 10.25 -0.46 14.19
C ASN A 34 11.44 -1.31 14.69
N ALA A 35 11.44 -2.62 14.42
CA ALA A 35 12.54 -3.51 14.80
C ALA A 35 13.83 -3.24 14.02
N ALA A 36 13.74 -2.71 12.80
CA ALA A 36 14.90 -2.39 11.96
C ALA A 36 15.75 -1.21 12.47
N ALA A 37 15.29 -0.48 13.50
CA ALA A 37 16.01 0.63 14.14
C ALA A 37 16.60 1.64 13.13
N LEU A 38 15.81 2.01 12.11
CA LEU A 38 16.25 2.92 11.06
C LEU A 38 16.54 4.33 11.61
N PRO A 39 17.44 5.09 10.97
CA PRO A 39 17.63 6.51 11.29
C PRO A 39 16.29 7.27 11.24
N SER A 40 16.12 8.27 12.11
CA SER A 40 14.83 8.98 12.30
C SER A 40 14.16 9.44 11.00
N HIS A 41 14.94 9.99 10.07
CA HIS A 41 14.44 10.42 8.77
C HIS A 41 13.95 9.26 7.89
N SER A 42 14.63 8.11 7.93
CA SER A 42 14.25 6.92 7.17
C SER A 42 13.11 6.16 7.84
N ALA A 43 13.03 6.17 9.18
CA ALA A 43 11.90 5.63 9.93
C ALA A 43 10.60 6.40 9.64
N ARG A 44 10.67 7.74 9.61
CA ARG A 44 9.52 8.58 9.22
C ARG A 44 9.11 8.35 7.76
N ALA A 45 10.09 8.26 6.86
CA ALA A 45 9.83 7.93 5.46
C ALA A 45 9.12 6.58 5.30
N ALA A 46 9.59 5.56 6.03
CA ALA A 46 9.00 4.22 6.03
C ALA A 46 7.57 4.25 6.56
N ALA A 47 7.29 5.00 7.64
CA ALA A 47 5.96 5.11 8.21
C ALA A 47 4.96 5.77 7.24
N ILE A 48 5.35 6.87 6.60
CA ILE A 48 4.49 7.57 5.62
C ILE A 48 4.29 6.70 4.38
N ALA A 49 5.37 6.09 3.85
CA ALA A 49 5.29 5.19 2.71
C ALA A 49 4.38 3.99 3.00
N LEU A 50 4.45 3.41 4.19
CA LEU A 50 3.60 2.30 4.62
C LEU A 50 2.13 2.73 4.70
N ALA A 51 1.83 3.91 5.24
CA ALA A 51 0.47 4.42 5.33
C ALA A 51 -0.15 4.65 3.94
N VAL A 52 0.61 5.20 2.99
CA VAL A 52 0.16 5.37 1.61
C VAL A 52 -0.03 4.02 0.92
N ALA A 53 0.96 3.13 1.03
CA ALA A 53 0.95 1.82 0.40
C ALA A 53 -0.16 0.90 0.90
N SER A 54 -0.49 0.93 2.20
CA SER A 54 -1.55 0.06 2.74
C SER A 54 -2.95 0.46 2.25
N ASN A 55 -3.17 1.74 2.00
CA ASN A 55 -4.42 2.21 1.39
C ASN A 55 -4.49 1.86 -0.10
N ILE A 56 -3.38 2.00 -0.85
CA ILE A 56 -3.31 1.56 -2.25
C ILE A 56 -3.50 0.04 -2.35
N GLY A 57 -2.88 -0.71 -1.43
CA GLY A 57 -3.00 -2.15 -1.32
C GLY A 57 -4.44 -2.64 -1.03
N ALA A 58 -5.32 -1.80 -0.47
CA ALA A 58 -6.71 -2.16 -0.21
C ALA A 58 -7.57 -2.27 -1.48
N VAL A 59 -7.19 -1.58 -2.55
CA VAL A 59 -7.84 -1.62 -3.88
C VAL A 59 -7.36 -2.82 -4.72
N SER A 60 -6.38 -3.57 -4.23
CA SER A 60 -5.42 -4.34 -5.02
C SER A 60 -5.95 -5.56 -5.79
N PHE A 61 -5.08 -6.51 -6.12
CA PHE A 61 -5.37 -7.62 -7.05
C PHE A 61 -6.41 -8.61 -6.55
N THR A 62 -6.77 -8.56 -5.26
CA THR A 62 -7.74 -9.47 -4.66
C THR A 62 -8.86 -8.77 -3.91
N PHE A 63 -10.07 -9.31 -4.02
CA PHE A 63 -11.22 -8.85 -3.25
C PHE A 63 -10.96 -8.91 -1.74
N SER A 64 -10.16 -9.89 -1.29
CA SER A 64 -9.80 -10.03 0.12
C SER A 64 -8.81 -8.98 0.61
N ALA A 65 -8.23 -8.13 -0.26
CA ALA A 65 -7.28 -7.13 0.18
C ALA A 65 -7.94 -6.07 1.09
N SER A 66 -9.28 -5.93 1.00
CA SER A 66 -10.08 -5.10 1.88
C SER A 66 -11.47 -5.70 2.12
N LEU A 67 -12.09 -5.32 3.24
CA LEU A 67 -13.47 -5.70 3.55
C LEU A 67 -14.46 -5.12 2.52
N ALA A 68 -14.17 -3.93 1.97
CA ALA A 68 -14.96 -3.32 0.92
C ALA A 68 -14.98 -4.14 -0.38
N GLY A 69 -13.85 -4.75 -0.74
CA GLY A 69 -13.78 -5.66 -1.89
C GLY A 69 -14.67 -6.89 -1.72
N LEU A 70 -14.66 -7.50 -0.53
CA LEU A 70 -15.54 -8.63 -0.21
C LEU A 70 -17.02 -8.23 -0.23
N LEU A 71 -17.36 -7.08 0.38
CA LEU A 71 -18.73 -6.55 0.36
C LEU A 71 -19.22 -6.31 -1.08
N TRP A 72 -18.37 -5.75 -1.95
CA TRP A 72 -18.72 -5.53 -3.35
C TRP A 72 -18.98 -6.84 -4.09
N LYS A 73 -18.15 -7.86 -3.86
CA LYS A 73 -18.35 -9.20 -4.43
C LYS A 73 -19.68 -9.81 -3.99
N ASP A 74 -20.06 -9.65 -2.72
CA ASP A 74 -21.33 -10.19 -2.20
C ASP A 74 -22.54 -9.45 -2.79
N ILE A 75 -22.47 -8.13 -2.95
CA ILE A 75 -23.51 -7.33 -3.64
C ILE A 75 -23.69 -7.76 -5.10
N LEU A 76 -22.59 -8.06 -5.81
CA LEU A 76 -22.66 -8.55 -7.18
C LEU A 76 -23.30 -9.95 -7.24
N ALA A 77 -22.95 -10.84 -6.30
CA ALA A 77 -23.55 -12.17 -6.21
C ALA A 77 -25.06 -12.11 -5.97
N GLN A 78 -25.54 -11.18 -5.12
CA GLN A 78 -26.97 -10.92 -4.93
C GLN A 78 -27.69 -10.51 -6.23
N LYS A 79 -26.97 -9.89 -7.17
CA LYS A 79 -27.48 -9.50 -8.50
C LYS A 79 -27.21 -10.55 -9.59
N LYS A 80 -26.73 -11.74 -9.23
CA LYS A 80 -26.28 -12.81 -10.14
C LYS A 80 -25.16 -12.41 -11.11
N ILE A 81 -24.34 -11.44 -10.73
CA ILE A 81 -23.14 -11.03 -11.47
C ILE A 81 -21.93 -11.68 -10.82
N PHE A 82 -21.18 -12.48 -11.57
CA PHE A 82 -19.99 -13.19 -11.06
C PHE A 82 -18.74 -12.69 -11.76
N VAL A 83 -17.89 -11.97 -11.01
CA VAL A 83 -16.57 -11.51 -11.49
C VAL A 83 -15.51 -12.50 -11.02
N LYS A 84 -14.74 -13.04 -11.96
CA LYS A 84 -13.61 -13.93 -11.65
C LYS A 84 -12.46 -13.12 -11.03
N GLN A 85 -11.75 -13.72 -10.09
CA GLN A 85 -10.55 -13.15 -9.47
C GLN A 85 -9.54 -12.60 -10.49
N ARG A 86 -9.27 -13.37 -11.55
CA ARG A 86 -8.30 -12.97 -12.60
C ARG A 86 -8.73 -11.72 -13.37
N GLU A 87 -10.03 -11.61 -13.66
CA GLU A 87 -10.58 -10.44 -14.36
C GLU A 87 -10.48 -9.19 -13.50
N PHE A 88 -10.81 -9.33 -12.20
CA PHE A 88 -10.65 -8.26 -11.22
C PHE A 88 -9.20 -7.81 -11.10
N ALA A 89 -8.26 -8.76 -10.97
CA ALA A 89 -6.84 -8.47 -10.88
C ALA A 89 -6.31 -7.77 -12.15
N TYR A 90 -6.72 -8.22 -13.33
CA TYR A 90 -6.30 -7.65 -14.61
C TYR A 90 -6.76 -6.19 -14.75
N ARG A 91 -8.04 -5.91 -14.44
CA ARG A 91 -8.60 -4.55 -14.51
C ARG A 91 -7.97 -3.60 -13.51
N ASN A 92 -7.57 -4.09 -12.33
CA ASN A 92 -6.92 -3.27 -11.31
C ASN A 92 -5.42 -3.09 -11.52
N CYS A 93 -4.77 -3.89 -12.37
CA CYS A 93 -3.32 -3.85 -12.55
C CYS A 93 -2.79 -2.46 -12.94
N LEU A 94 -3.39 -1.84 -13.97
CA LEU A 94 -2.97 -0.52 -14.43
C LEU A 94 -3.25 0.58 -13.40
N PRO A 95 -4.47 0.71 -12.83
CA PRO A 95 -4.72 1.63 -11.73
C PRO A 95 -3.75 1.46 -10.56
N LEU A 96 -3.48 0.23 -10.13
CA LEU A 96 -2.58 -0.04 -9.02
C LEU A 96 -1.15 0.39 -9.30
N LEU A 97 -0.65 0.14 -10.51
CA LEU A 97 0.68 0.57 -10.92
C LEU A 97 0.77 2.10 -10.86
N VAL A 98 -0.19 2.80 -11.46
CA VAL A 98 -0.21 4.27 -11.50
C VAL A 98 -0.32 4.85 -10.08
N MET A 99 -1.23 4.32 -9.25
CA MET A 99 -1.39 4.76 -7.86
C MET A 99 -0.13 4.53 -7.04
N THR A 100 0.52 3.37 -7.19
CA THR A 100 1.74 3.04 -6.44
C THR A 100 2.89 3.96 -6.84
N VAL A 101 3.15 4.12 -8.13
CA VAL A 101 4.23 4.98 -8.63
C VAL A 101 4.00 6.43 -8.22
N THR A 102 2.77 6.94 -8.44
CA THR A 102 2.43 8.34 -8.12
C THR A 102 2.46 8.58 -6.62
N GLY A 103 1.87 7.68 -5.81
CA GLY A 103 1.83 7.80 -4.36
C GLY A 103 3.23 7.78 -3.74
N LEU A 104 4.09 6.85 -4.15
CA LEU A 104 5.46 6.78 -3.63
C LEU A 104 6.34 7.94 -4.12
N ALA A 105 6.10 8.45 -5.34
CA ALA A 105 6.75 9.65 -5.84
C ALA A 105 6.37 10.89 -5.01
N VAL A 106 5.10 11.04 -4.63
CA VAL A 106 4.63 12.11 -3.73
C VAL A 106 5.32 11.99 -2.37
N VAL A 107 5.40 10.79 -1.78
CA VAL A 107 6.11 10.59 -0.50
C VAL A 107 7.59 10.96 -0.64
N CYS A 108 8.23 10.64 -1.76
CA CYS A 108 9.61 11.09 -2.01
C CYS A 108 9.72 12.62 -2.02
N ALA A 109 8.81 13.31 -2.71
CA ALA A 109 8.79 14.77 -2.77
C ALA A 109 8.50 15.40 -1.38
N GLU A 110 7.52 14.89 -0.64
CA GLU A 110 7.21 15.35 0.72
C GLU A 110 8.42 15.23 1.64
N MET A 111 9.09 14.09 1.59
CA MET A 111 10.27 13.84 2.41
C MET A 111 11.47 14.70 1.97
N ALA A 112 11.61 14.99 0.68
CA ALA A 112 12.60 15.95 0.19
C ALA A 112 12.35 17.34 0.80
N VAL A 113 11.12 17.84 0.75
CA VAL A 113 10.75 19.17 1.28
C VAL A 113 10.94 19.25 2.81
N LEU A 114 10.48 18.24 3.55
CA LEU A 114 10.55 18.21 5.01
C LEU A 114 12.00 18.25 5.52
N TYR A 115 12.90 17.53 4.87
CA TYR A 115 14.30 17.43 5.31
C TYR A 115 15.23 18.45 4.65
N GLN A 116 14.84 19.02 3.50
CA GLN A 116 15.50 20.20 2.94
C GLN A 116 15.27 21.45 3.81
N SER A 117 14.10 21.55 4.44
CA SER A 117 13.76 22.65 5.36
C SER A 117 14.42 22.54 6.74
N SER A 118 15.03 21.39 7.06
CA SER A 118 15.76 21.17 8.32
C SER A 118 17.25 21.52 8.22
N GLY A 119 17.67 22.15 7.12
CA GLY A 119 19.01 22.74 6.93
C GLY A 119 19.13 24.15 7.50
N ALA A 120 18.74 24.34 8.76
CA ALA A 120 19.06 25.51 9.59
C ALA A 120 19.75 25.02 10.87
#